data_AF-A0A978SFC7-F1
#
_entry.id   AF-A0A978SFC7-F1
#
_cell.length_a   1.000
_cell.length_b   1.000
_cell.length_c   1.000
_cell.angle_alpha   90.00
_cell.angle_beta   90.00
_cell.angle_gamma   90.00
#
_symmetry.space_group_name_H-M   'P 1'
#
loop_
_entity.id
_entity.type
_entity.pdbx_description
1 polymer ?
#
loop_
_entity_poly.entity_id
_entity_poly.type
_entity_poly.pdbx_seq_one_letter_code
_entity_poly.pdbx_strand_id
1 'polypeptide(L)'
;MLNNKPFWWKQVESITNLRNFSPIAPGLAMPSTLMDFDVPYELAVAPNPYGMTHSLKLTTITIVNFCFELWQPLPDQPLLPQEAMLLKGDCLRVEEICALLVEAMGAQMRDLDNEITETLHQWRQVRQKLASSFDAIAVHSTLSAETSATNEFLREHASLHAADQYLVFLKFVELETGYQVEALPYQLSFAQVG
;
A
#
# COMPACT_ATOMS: atom_id res chain seq x y z
N MET A 1 3.57 -19.23 32.34
CA MET A 1 3.46 -19.23 30.87
C MET A 1 3.34 -17.78 30.45
N LEU A 2 4.45 -17.20 29.98
CA LEU A 2 4.54 -15.77 29.64
C LEU A 2 4.23 -15.61 28.15
N ASN A 3 3.28 -14.74 27.87
CA ASN A 3 2.72 -14.47 26.55
C ASN A 3 3.68 -13.55 25.78
N ASN A 4 4.38 -14.09 24.78
CA ASN A 4 5.22 -13.31 23.86
C ASN A 4 4.33 -12.68 22.79
N LYS A 5 4.02 -11.38 22.93
CA LYS A 5 3.61 -10.53 21.80
C LYS A 5 4.78 -9.63 21.43
N PRO A 6 5.21 -9.58 20.16
CA PRO A 6 6.26 -8.66 19.75
C PRO A 6 5.70 -7.23 19.66
N PHE A 7 6.20 -6.37 20.54
CA PHE A 7 5.99 -4.92 20.64
C PHE A 7 6.93 -4.22 19.65
N TRP A 8 6.43 -3.62 18.56
CA TRP A 8 7.28 -2.82 17.67
C TRP A 8 6.54 -1.63 17.05
N TRP A 9 6.50 -0.52 17.78
CA TRP A 9 6.55 0.80 17.16
C TRP A 9 7.33 1.75 18.08
N LYS A 10 8.45 2.28 17.58
CA LYS A 10 8.92 3.60 17.99
C LYS A 10 9.64 4.25 16.81
N GLN A 11 9.21 5.48 16.60
CA GLN A 11 10.00 6.65 16.19
C GLN A 11 9.86 7.12 14.74
N VAL A 12 9.31 8.33 14.68
CA VAL A 12 9.10 9.24 13.56
C VAL A 12 10.37 10.08 13.38
N GLU A 13 10.71 10.49 12.16
CA GLU A 13 11.20 11.85 11.92
C GLU A 13 10.97 12.29 10.45
N SER A 14 10.69 13.58 10.32
CA SER A 14 10.22 14.31 9.14
C SER A 14 11.38 15.06 8.49
N ILE A 15 11.59 14.97 7.17
CA ILE A 15 12.36 15.99 6.42
C ILE A 15 11.81 16.15 4.99
N THR A 16 11.24 17.32 4.72
CA THR A 16 11.11 17.96 3.41
C THR A 16 12.50 18.29 2.82
N ASN A 17 12.75 17.98 1.54
CA ASN A 17 13.39 18.92 0.61
C ASN A 17 13.34 18.46 -0.85
N LEU A 18 12.91 19.39 -1.71
CA LEU A 18 12.95 19.32 -3.16
C LEU A 18 14.33 19.76 -3.71
N ARG A 19 14.58 19.35 -4.95
CA ARG A 19 15.49 19.91 -5.99
C ARG A 19 16.87 19.27 -6.13
N ASN A 20 17.05 18.53 -7.23
CA ASN A 20 17.90 18.89 -8.39
C ASN A 20 18.26 17.63 -9.18
N PHE A 21 17.73 17.47 -10.39
CA PHE A 21 18.35 16.63 -11.41
C PHE A 21 18.46 17.40 -12.73
N SER A 22 19.70 17.58 -13.16
CA SER A 22 20.09 18.08 -14.49
C SER A 22 19.96 16.96 -15.53
N PRO A 23 19.84 17.29 -16.83
CA PRO A 23 19.40 16.37 -17.87
C PRO A 23 20.56 15.49 -18.36
N ILE A 24 20.32 14.18 -18.51
CA ILE A 24 21.25 13.24 -19.14
C ILE A 24 21.07 13.29 -20.68
N ALA A 25 22.21 13.20 -21.37
CA ALA A 25 22.44 13.34 -22.80
C ALA A 25 21.63 12.38 -23.72
N PRO A 26 21.42 12.75 -25.01
CA PRO A 26 20.58 12.00 -25.93
C PRO A 26 21.38 10.87 -26.58
N GLY A 27 20.86 9.64 -26.54
CA GLY A 27 21.42 8.55 -27.34
C GLY A 27 21.40 7.19 -26.69
N LEU A 28 20.20 6.70 -26.39
CA LEU A 28 19.85 5.27 -26.34
C LEU A 28 18.33 5.22 -26.42
N ALA A 29 17.81 5.02 -27.62
CA ALA A 29 16.38 4.76 -27.81
C ALA A 29 16.07 3.43 -27.13
N MET A 30 15.57 3.51 -25.89
CA MET A 30 14.93 2.40 -25.21
C MET A 30 13.70 2.00 -26.02
N PRO A 31 13.39 0.70 -26.14
CA PRO A 31 12.20 0.25 -26.84
C PRO A 31 10.96 0.89 -26.21
N SER A 32 10.27 1.72 -26.99
CA SER A 32 9.09 2.50 -26.63
C SER A 32 7.82 1.63 -26.53
N THR A 33 7.87 0.62 -25.66
CA THR A 33 6.75 -0.28 -25.35
C THR A 33 6.50 -0.43 -23.84
N LEU A 34 6.97 0.51 -23.01
CA LEU A 34 6.23 0.85 -21.81
C LEU A 34 5.05 1.70 -22.30
N MET A 35 3.93 1.04 -22.63
CA MET A 35 2.66 1.75 -22.70
C MET A 35 2.51 2.53 -21.40
N ASP A 36 2.04 3.77 -21.49
CA ASP A 36 1.78 4.67 -20.37
C ASP A 36 0.74 4.05 -19.42
N PHE A 37 1.16 3.09 -18.59
CA PHE A 37 0.36 2.50 -17.54
C PHE A 37 0.40 3.43 -16.32
N ASP A 38 -0.25 4.58 -16.48
CA ASP A 38 -0.51 5.49 -15.38
C ASP A 38 -1.89 5.20 -14.79
N VAL A 39 -2.04 5.39 -13.48
CA VAL A 39 -3.37 5.46 -12.87
C VAL A 39 -4.11 6.63 -13.53
N PRO A 40 -5.32 6.42 -14.11
CA PRO A 40 -6.12 7.53 -14.61
C PRO A 40 -6.25 8.61 -13.55
N TYR A 41 -6.11 9.88 -13.93
CA TYR A 41 -6.12 11.01 -12.98
C TYR A 41 -7.35 10.99 -12.04
N GLU A 42 -8.50 10.59 -12.57
CA GLU A 42 -9.77 10.45 -11.83
C GLU A 42 -9.70 9.42 -10.70
N LEU A 43 -8.84 8.40 -10.84
CA LEU A 43 -8.59 7.38 -9.83
C LEU A 43 -7.40 7.75 -8.93
N ALA A 44 -6.49 8.62 -9.36
CA ALA A 44 -5.25 8.90 -8.63
C ALA A 44 -5.46 9.69 -7.34
N VAL A 45 -6.52 10.49 -7.22
CA VAL A 45 -6.77 11.37 -6.08
C VAL A 45 -7.77 10.74 -5.12
N ALA A 46 -7.49 10.77 -3.82
CA ALA A 46 -8.38 10.23 -2.81
C ALA A 46 -9.58 11.16 -2.60
N PRO A 47 -10.77 10.63 -2.26
CA PRO A 47 -11.93 11.46 -1.97
C PRO A 47 -11.68 12.34 -0.75
N ASN A 48 -12.22 13.56 -0.79
CA ASN A 48 -12.16 14.47 0.34
C ASN A 48 -13.07 13.99 1.47
N PRO A 49 -12.57 13.93 2.72
CA PRO A 49 -13.40 13.60 3.87
C PRO A 49 -14.43 14.70 4.14
N TYR A 50 -15.60 14.34 4.67
CA TYR A 50 -16.66 15.28 5.08
C TYR A 50 -16.33 16.06 6.37
N GLY A 51 -15.05 16.20 6.72
CA GLY A 51 -14.59 16.80 7.96
C GLY A 51 -13.12 16.46 8.26
N MET A 52 -12.68 16.71 9.49
CA MET A 52 -11.36 16.24 9.93
C MET A 52 -11.38 14.73 10.12
N THR A 53 -10.32 14.07 9.67
CA THR A 53 -10.04 12.67 9.97
C THR A 53 -9.14 12.58 11.21
N HIS A 54 -9.51 11.75 12.17
CA HIS A 54 -8.76 11.55 13.41
C HIS A 54 -7.99 10.23 13.39
N SER A 55 -8.62 9.17 12.89
CA SER A 55 -8.07 7.81 12.86
C SER A 55 -7.56 7.41 11.47
N LEU A 56 -7.50 8.34 10.52
CA LEU A 56 -7.01 8.11 9.16
C LEU A 56 -5.77 8.95 8.85
N LYS A 57 -4.92 8.38 7.99
CA LYS A 57 -3.80 9.07 7.34
C LYS A 57 -3.98 8.99 5.82
N LEU A 58 -3.78 10.12 5.14
CA LEU A 58 -3.62 10.14 3.70
C LEU A 58 -2.18 9.78 3.34
N THR A 59 -2.01 8.76 2.50
CA THR A 59 -0.69 8.31 2.03
C THR A 59 -0.68 8.34 0.50
N THR A 60 0.39 8.88 -0.07
CA THR A 60 0.69 8.72 -1.50
C THR A 60 1.44 7.41 -1.71
N ILE A 61 0.89 6.55 -2.55
CA ILE A 61 1.41 5.23 -2.87
C ILE A 61 2.08 5.31 -4.23
N THR A 62 3.30 4.81 -4.32
CA THR A 62 4.07 4.73 -5.57
C THR A 62 4.49 3.29 -5.80
N ILE A 63 3.96 2.67 -6.85
CA ILE A 63 4.31 1.30 -7.28
C ILE A 63 4.77 1.38 -8.75
N VAL A 64 6.08 1.33 -8.96
CA VAL A 64 6.70 1.53 -10.29
C VAL A 64 6.27 2.88 -10.88
N ASN A 65 5.43 2.91 -11.93
CA ASN A 65 4.91 4.12 -12.57
C ASN A 65 3.51 4.53 -12.05
N PHE A 66 2.88 3.70 -11.22
CA PHE A 66 1.57 4.00 -10.66
C PHE A 66 1.73 4.89 -9.42
N CYS A 67 1.04 6.01 -9.40
CA CYS A 67 1.01 6.94 -8.27
C CYS A 67 -0.44 7.32 -7.94
N PHE A 68 -0.86 7.10 -6.69
CA PHE A 68 -2.20 7.43 -6.24
C PHE A 68 -2.25 7.70 -4.73
N GLU A 69 -3.29 8.39 -4.30
CA GLU A 69 -3.57 8.68 -2.90
C GLU A 69 -4.53 7.65 -2.31
N LEU A 70 -4.26 7.29 -1.05
CA LEU A 70 -5.04 6.32 -0.30
C LEU A 70 -5.23 6.79 1.14
N TRP A 71 -6.48 6.81 1.60
CA TRP A 71 -6.79 6.92 3.02
C TRP A 71 -6.55 5.58 3.70
N GLN A 72 -5.80 5.59 4.80
CA GLN A 72 -5.48 4.39 5.55
C GLN A 72 -5.80 4.57 7.03
N PRO A 73 -6.32 3.54 7.72
CA PRO A 73 -6.49 3.58 9.15
C PRO A 73 -5.14 3.66 9.87
N LEU A 74 -5.10 4.43 10.94
CA LEU A 74 -3.99 4.42 11.89
C LEU A 74 -4.00 3.12 12.70
N PRO A 75 -2.83 2.54 13.03
CA PRO A 75 -2.76 1.33 13.84
C PRO A 75 -3.46 1.49 15.19
N ASP A 76 -4.24 0.48 15.56
CA ASP A 76 -4.90 0.36 16.87
C ASP A 76 -5.85 1.50 17.25
N GLN A 77 -6.23 2.34 16.28
CA GLN A 77 -7.25 3.35 16.47
C GLN A 77 -8.59 2.89 15.87
N PRO A 78 -9.67 2.86 16.67
CA PRO A 78 -10.99 2.61 16.11
C PRO A 78 -11.38 3.73 15.16
N LEU A 79 -12.11 3.38 14.11
CA LEU A 79 -12.66 4.31 13.15
C LEU A 79 -13.98 4.89 13.66
N LEU A 80 -14.18 6.18 13.44
CA LEU A 80 -15.50 6.78 13.54
C LEU A 80 -16.39 6.29 12.39
N PRO A 81 -17.73 6.31 12.53
CA PRO A 81 -18.63 5.88 11.47
C PRO A 81 -18.42 6.61 10.14
N GLN A 82 -18.13 7.91 10.18
CA GLN A 82 -17.88 8.70 8.97
C GLN A 82 -16.58 8.31 8.26
N GLU A 83 -15.54 7.94 9.02
CA GLU A 83 -14.27 7.47 8.48
C GLU A 83 -14.42 6.08 7.86
N ALA A 84 -15.14 5.18 8.53
CA ALA A 84 -15.48 3.88 7.99
C ALA A 84 -16.31 4.01 6.69
N MET A 85 -17.29 4.93 6.65
CA MET A 85 -18.06 5.21 5.44
C MET A 85 -17.20 5.76 4.31
N LEU A 86 -16.23 6.65 4.60
CA LEU A 86 -15.28 7.15 3.61
C LEU A 86 -14.49 6.01 2.99
N LEU A 87 -13.88 5.15 3.81
CA LEU A 87 -13.08 4.02 3.32
C LEU A 87 -13.91 3.00 2.54
N LYS A 88 -15.12 2.66 3.01
CA LYS A 88 -16.04 1.77 2.28
C LYS A 88 -16.48 2.38 0.95
N GLY A 89 -16.77 3.68 0.93
CA GLY A 89 -17.17 4.40 -0.28
C GLY A 89 -16.05 4.50 -1.31
N ASP A 90 -14.80 4.61 -0.84
CA ASP A 90 -13.61 4.69 -1.68
C ASP A 90 -13.12 3.31 -2.18
N CYS A 91 -13.62 2.22 -1.59
CA CYS A 91 -13.15 0.86 -1.83
C CYS A 91 -13.18 0.48 -3.32
N LEU A 92 -14.25 0.84 -4.05
CA LEU A 92 -14.37 0.54 -5.49
C LEU A 92 -13.28 1.22 -6.33
N ARG A 93 -12.97 2.49 -6.05
CA ARG A 93 -11.87 3.22 -6.74
C ARG A 93 -10.54 2.50 -6.52
N VAL A 94 -10.29 2.09 -5.28
CA VAL A 94 -9.05 1.38 -4.93
C VAL A 94 -9.00 -0.01 -5.57
N GLU A 95 -10.12 -0.74 -5.64
CA GLU A 95 -10.20 -2.01 -6.37
C GLU A 95 -9.89 -1.85 -7.86
N GLU A 96 -10.36 -0.77 -8.51
CA GLU A 96 -10.05 -0.49 -9.92
C GLU A 96 -8.54 -0.24 -10.13
N ILE A 97 -7.91 0.55 -9.27
CA ILE A 97 -6.45 0.76 -9.30
C ILE A 97 -5.72 -0.57 -9.12
N CYS A 98 -6.14 -1.40 -8.17
CA CYS A 98 -5.55 -2.71 -7.95
C CYS A 98 -5.73 -3.63 -9.16
N ALA A 99 -6.87 -3.56 -9.84
CA ALA A 99 -7.10 -4.34 -11.05
C ALA A 99 -6.15 -3.96 -12.19
N LEU A 100 -5.92 -2.65 -12.39
CA LEU A 100 -4.94 -2.15 -13.35
C LEU A 100 -3.53 -2.63 -13.01
N LEU A 101 -3.14 -2.57 -11.73
CA LEU A 101 -1.83 -3.05 -11.27
C LEU A 101 -1.66 -4.56 -11.52
N VAL A 102 -2.67 -5.37 -11.19
CA VAL A 102 -2.63 -6.82 -11.44
C VAL A 102 -2.56 -7.14 -12.93
N GLU A 103 -3.29 -6.42 -13.78
CA GLU A 103 -3.27 -6.64 -15.23
C GLU A 103 -1.92 -6.23 -15.85
N ALA A 104 -1.35 -5.11 -15.40
CA ALA A 104 -0.09 -4.58 -15.93
C ALA A 104 1.14 -5.40 -15.50
N MET A 105 1.18 -5.87 -14.25
CA MET A 105 2.40 -6.44 -13.65
C MET A 105 2.24 -7.87 -13.14
N GLY A 106 1.01 -8.37 -13.04
CA GLY A 106 0.69 -9.53 -12.22
C GLY A 106 0.84 -9.23 -10.71
N ALA A 107 0.38 -10.16 -9.90
CA ALA A 107 0.51 -10.07 -8.45
C ALA A 107 0.79 -11.42 -7.81
N GLN A 108 1.39 -11.40 -6.63
CA GLN A 108 1.53 -12.56 -5.76
C GLN A 108 0.61 -12.37 -4.57
N MET A 109 -0.31 -13.31 -4.38
CA MET A 109 -1.18 -13.34 -3.22
C MET A 109 -0.69 -14.41 -2.25
N ARG A 110 -0.45 -14.01 -1.00
CA ARG A 110 -0.06 -14.90 0.09
C ARG A 110 -1.22 -15.06 1.05
N ASP A 111 -1.64 -16.30 1.26
CA ASP A 111 -2.52 -16.71 2.36
C ASP A 111 -1.65 -16.97 3.59
N LEU A 112 -1.85 -16.19 4.65
CA LEU A 112 -1.04 -16.25 5.87
C LEU A 112 -1.43 -17.43 6.77
N ASP A 113 -2.68 -17.87 6.72
CA ASP A 113 -3.17 -18.97 7.56
C ASP A 113 -2.71 -20.32 7.01
N ASN A 114 -2.67 -20.45 5.67
CA ASN A 114 -2.26 -21.69 5.00
C ASN A 114 -0.81 -21.66 4.50
N GLU A 115 -0.12 -20.53 4.61
CA GLU A 115 1.23 -20.28 4.08
C GLU A 115 1.38 -20.55 2.57
N ILE A 116 0.29 -20.40 1.81
CA ILE A 116 0.25 -20.63 0.36
C ILE A 116 0.52 -19.30 -0.37
N THR A 117 1.34 -19.34 -1.41
CA THR A 117 1.57 -18.19 -2.31
C THR A 117 1.17 -18.55 -3.73
N GLU A 118 0.36 -17.71 -4.36
CA GLU A 118 -0.14 -17.92 -5.73
C GLU A 118 0.12 -16.68 -6.59
N THR A 119 0.43 -16.90 -7.86
CA THR A 119 0.56 -15.83 -8.85
C THR A 119 -0.77 -15.60 -9.55
N LEU A 120 -1.19 -14.34 -9.60
CA LEU A 120 -2.46 -13.90 -10.14
C LEU A 120 -2.22 -12.88 -11.26
N HIS A 121 -3.04 -12.96 -12.31
CA HIS A 121 -2.96 -12.07 -13.48
C HIS A 121 -4.26 -11.30 -13.73
N GLN A 122 -5.30 -11.56 -12.92
CA GLN A 122 -6.59 -10.88 -13.03
C GLN A 122 -7.15 -10.59 -11.64
N TRP A 123 -7.70 -9.39 -11.43
CA TRP A 123 -8.34 -9.01 -10.16
C TRP A 123 -9.45 -9.97 -9.72
N ARG A 124 -10.18 -10.54 -10.68
CA ARG A 124 -11.23 -11.53 -10.40
C ARG A 124 -10.71 -12.74 -9.62
N GLN A 125 -9.46 -13.15 -9.86
CA GLN A 125 -8.83 -14.26 -9.14
C GLN A 125 -8.57 -13.87 -7.68
N VAL A 126 -8.10 -12.64 -7.42
CA VAL A 126 -7.96 -12.08 -6.07
C VAL A 126 -9.30 -12.14 -5.33
N ARG A 127 -10.38 -11.64 -5.96
CA ARG A 127 -11.73 -11.65 -5.39
C ARG A 127 -12.27 -13.06 -5.09
N GLN A 128 -11.98 -14.03 -5.95
CA GLN A 128 -12.37 -15.42 -5.71
C GLN A 128 -11.64 -16.01 -4.49
N LYS A 129 -10.38 -15.63 -4.26
CA LYS A 129 -9.57 -16.10 -3.14
C LYS A 129 -9.98 -15.49 -1.81
N LEU A 130 -10.33 -14.20 -1.80
CA LEU A 130 -10.70 -13.51 -0.55
C LEU A 130 -11.95 -14.09 0.12
N ALA A 131 -12.83 -14.75 -0.65
CA ALA A 131 -14.06 -15.49 -0.30
C ALA A 131 -15.08 -14.74 0.58
N SER A 132 -14.62 -14.17 1.68
CA SER A 132 -15.22 -13.13 2.50
C SER A 132 -15.19 -11.75 1.83
N SER A 133 -16.20 -10.93 2.15
CA SER A 133 -16.19 -9.50 1.83
C SER A 133 -15.20 -8.77 2.72
N PHE A 134 -14.42 -7.87 2.12
CA PHE A 134 -13.64 -6.85 2.83
C PHE A 134 -14.31 -5.48 2.65
N ASP A 135 -14.02 -4.56 3.57
CA ASP A 135 -14.58 -3.22 3.61
C ASP A 135 -13.64 -2.17 3.00
N ALA A 136 -12.32 -2.36 3.11
CA ALA A 136 -11.32 -1.44 2.57
C ALA A 136 -10.00 -2.15 2.24
N ILE A 137 -9.11 -1.45 1.54
CA ILE A 137 -7.75 -1.89 1.21
C ILE A 137 -6.76 -0.92 1.85
N ALA A 138 -5.68 -1.43 2.42
CA ALA A 138 -4.56 -0.63 2.90
C ALA A 138 -3.25 -1.14 2.30
N VAL A 139 -2.23 -0.28 2.26
CA VAL A 139 -0.86 -0.62 1.87
C VAL A 139 0.00 -0.72 3.12
N HIS A 140 0.78 -1.78 3.23
CA HIS A 140 1.81 -1.91 4.22
C HIS A 140 3.19 -1.85 3.53
N SER A 141 4.18 -1.30 4.22
CA SER A 141 5.57 -1.27 3.74
C SER A 141 6.47 -1.84 4.82
N THR A 142 7.18 -2.92 4.51
CA THR A 142 8.27 -3.38 5.37
C THR A 142 9.47 -2.49 5.09
N LEU A 143 9.73 -1.53 5.97
CA LEU A 143 11.05 -0.92 6.01
C LEU A 143 12.02 -2.02 6.44
N SER A 144 12.82 -2.53 5.51
CA SER A 144 13.98 -3.38 5.85
C SER A 144 14.96 -2.55 6.65
N ALA A 145 14.83 -2.60 7.97
CA ALA A 145 15.78 -2.02 8.91
C ALA A 145 17.03 -2.89 8.98
N GLU A 146 17.81 -2.93 7.90
CA GLU A 146 19.16 -3.47 7.91
C GLU A 146 20.12 -2.44 7.31
N THR A 147 20.70 -1.62 8.18
CA THR A 147 22.15 -1.40 8.15
C THR A 147 22.56 -0.75 9.47
N SER A 148 22.95 -1.60 10.41
CA SER A 148 23.97 -1.24 11.40
C SER A 148 25.30 -1.07 10.63
N ALA A 149 25.44 0.06 9.95
CA ALA A 149 26.68 0.47 9.31
C ALA A 149 27.15 1.74 10.01
N THR A 150 28.26 1.63 10.72
CA THR A 150 28.95 2.67 11.50
C THR A 150 29.52 3.83 10.66
N ASN A 151 29.05 4.03 9.42
CA ASN A 151 29.53 5.08 8.53
C ASN A 151 28.37 5.94 8.04
N GLU A 152 28.21 7.12 8.64
CA GLU A 152 27.23 8.15 8.26
C GLU A 152 27.33 8.57 6.79
N PHE A 153 28.48 8.36 6.14
CA PHE A 153 28.71 8.76 4.74
C PHE A 153 28.06 7.83 3.70
N LEU A 154 27.64 6.61 4.09
CA LEU A 154 26.98 5.67 3.17
C LEU A 154 25.44 5.76 3.21
N ARG A 155 24.87 6.54 4.14
CA ARG A 155 23.41 6.74 4.22
C ARG A 155 22.81 7.48 3.02
N GLU A 156 23.58 8.34 2.35
CA GLU A 156 23.12 9.06 1.15
C GLU A 156 23.12 8.19 -0.12
N HIS A 157 23.77 7.01 -0.09
CA HIS A 157 23.88 6.10 -1.23
C HIS A 157 23.36 4.69 -0.96
N ALA A 158 22.74 4.47 0.20
CA ALA A 158 21.86 3.32 0.38
C ALA A 158 20.65 3.56 -0.53
N SER A 159 20.76 3.13 -1.78
CA SER A 159 19.62 2.90 -2.65
C SER A 159 18.59 2.20 -1.79
N LEU A 160 17.46 2.88 -1.51
CA LEU A 160 16.31 2.28 -0.85
C LEU A 160 15.99 1.03 -1.67
N HIS A 161 16.48 -0.12 -1.23
CA HIS A 161 15.94 -1.39 -1.69
C HIS A 161 14.46 -1.27 -1.41
N ALA A 162 13.67 -1.34 -2.49
CA ALA A 162 12.24 -1.14 -2.46
C ALA A 162 11.68 -1.87 -1.23
N ALA A 163 11.12 -1.09 -0.29
CA ALA A 163 10.33 -1.69 0.77
C ALA A 163 9.32 -2.60 0.08
N ASP A 164 9.22 -3.86 0.51
CA ASP A 164 8.21 -4.76 -0.04
C ASP A 164 6.85 -4.19 0.36
N GLN A 165 6.26 -3.43 -0.57
CA GLN A 165 4.92 -2.90 -0.43
C GLN A 165 3.95 -4.02 -0.76
N TYR A 166 3.04 -4.29 0.16
CA TYR A 166 1.95 -5.22 -0.08
C TYR A 166 0.63 -4.60 0.35
N LEU A 167 -0.42 -4.96 -0.35
CA LEU A 167 -1.78 -4.63 0.01
C LEU A 167 -2.30 -5.62 1.04
N VAL A 168 -3.10 -5.10 1.96
CA VAL A 168 -3.87 -5.86 2.93
C VAL A 168 -5.34 -5.51 2.79
N PHE A 169 -6.19 -6.50 3.02
CA PHE A 169 -7.63 -6.35 2.94
C PHE A 169 -8.19 -6.21 4.34
N LEU A 170 -9.02 -5.20 4.55
CA LEU A 170 -9.49 -4.81 5.87
C LEU A 170 -10.97 -5.14 6.01
N LYS A 171 -11.35 -5.64 7.18
CA LYS A 171 -12.73 -5.83 7.60
C LYS A 171 -13.01 -4.95 8.81
N PHE A 172 -14.18 -4.34 8.83
CA PHE A 172 -14.62 -3.46 9.91
C PHE A 172 -15.58 -4.21 10.81
N VAL A 173 -15.19 -4.35 12.07
CA VAL A 173 -16.00 -4.97 13.12
C VAL A 173 -16.69 -3.86 13.89
N GLU A 174 -18.02 -3.87 13.91
CA GLU A 174 -18.83 -2.85 14.57
C GLU A 174 -18.62 -2.87 16.09
N LEU A 175 -18.43 -1.68 16.66
CA LEU A 175 -18.34 -1.40 18.09
C LEU A 175 -19.51 -0.47 18.48
N GLU A 176 -19.72 -0.28 19.78
CA GLU A 176 -20.77 0.62 20.30
C GLU A 176 -20.67 2.06 19.77
N THR A 177 -19.44 2.54 19.49
CA THR A 177 -19.19 3.93 19.09
C THR A 177 -18.45 4.08 17.75
N GLY A 178 -18.26 3.01 16.99
CA GLY A 178 -17.47 3.04 15.75
C GLY A 178 -17.12 1.66 15.22
N TYR A 179 -15.93 1.54 14.63
CA TYR A 179 -15.48 0.28 14.03
C TYR A 179 -14.06 -0.06 14.47
N GLN A 180 -13.84 -1.30 14.89
CA GLN A 180 -12.51 -1.89 14.97
C GLN A 180 -12.08 -2.34 13.57
N VAL A 181 -10.81 -2.13 13.23
CA VAL A 181 -10.22 -2.59 11.97
C VAL A 181 -9.49 -3.91 12.21
N GLU A 182 -9.80 -4.91 11.39
CA GLU A 182 -9.12 -6.20 11.35
C GLU A 182 -8.59 -6.46 9.94
N ALA A 183 -7.37 -6.97 9.83
CA ALA A 183 -6.82 -7.40 8.55
C ALA A 183 -7.24 -8.85 8.26
N LEU A 184 -7.69 -9.12 7.04
CA LEU A 184 -7.86 -10.47 6.55
C LEU A 184 -6.49 -11.14 6.38
N PRO A 185 -6.39 -12.48 6.45
CA PRO A 185 -5.13 -13.22 6.40
C PRO A 185 -4.55 -13.32 4.98
N TYR A 186 -4.64 -12.24 4.20
CA TYR A 186 -4.19 -12.18 2.83
C TYR A 186 -3.34 -10.96 2.57
N GLN A 187 -2.22 -11.17 1.90
CA GLN A 187 -1.32 -10.11 1.43
C GLN A 187 -1.22 -10.19 -0.09
N LEU A 188 -1.27 -9.05 -0.77
CA LEU A 188 -1.08 -8.96 -2.21
C LEU A 188 0.13 -8.08 -2.52
N SER A 189 1.18 -8.66 -3.09
CA SER A 189 2.34 -7.91 -3.58
C SER A 189 2.36 -7.90 -5.11
N PHE A 190 3.00 -6.89 -5.69
CA PHE A 190 3.18 -6.79 -7.13
C PHE A 190 4.63 -7.11 -7.46
N ALA A 191 4.85 -7.93 -8.50
CA ALA A 191 6.19 -8.25 -8.93
C ALA A 191 6.85 -6.97 -9.48
N GLN A 192 7.99 -6.56 -8.92
CA GLN A 192 8.83 -5.58 -9.61
C GLN A 192 9.36 -6.26 -10.87
N VAL A 193 8.95 -5.77 -12.03
CA VAL A 193 9.51 -6.22 -13.31
C VAL A 193 10.98 -5.82 -13.30
N GLY A 194 11.86 -6.81 -13.14
CA GLY A 194 13.32 -6.66 -13.23
C GLY A 194 13.82 -6.66 -14.66
#